data_AF-A0A956RAF3-F1
#
_entry.id   AF-A0A956RAF3-F1
#
_cell.length_a   1.000
_cell.length_b   1.000
_cell.length_c   1.000
_cell.angle_alpha   90.00
_cell.angle_beta   90.00
_cell.angle_gamma   90.00
#
_symmetry.space_group_name_H-M   'P 1'
#
loop_
_entity.id
_entity.type
_entity.pdbx_description
1 polymer ?
#
loop_
_entity_poly.entity_id
_entity_poly.type
_entity_poly.pdbx_seq_one_letter_code
_entity_poly.pdbx_strand_id
1 'polypeptide(L)'
;MSVEELEKFAVDVEDPTGGKFTLEQAFAGDPDLADKSKGTLTASFDTTMGSFDCELYEDEVPLTVANFVGLARGKRPTYDKKQDAWVETKYYDGVIFHRVIKNFMIQTGDASGSGRGNPGYVLPDEFVAKLKHSGPGILSMANRSQPNTGSTQFFITVAATKHLDGKHAVFGKCADAKVPIAISEVKVDNRAGDRPYETVKINSVTISRKK
;
A
#
# COMPACT_ATOMS: atom_id res chain seq x y z
N MET A 1 -16.55 -11.17 -0.80
CA MET A 1 -17.07 -10.38 -1.91
C MET A 1 -16.22 -10.67 -3.12
N SER A 2 -16.81 -11.18 -4.19
CA SER A 2 -16.20 -11.25 -5.52
C SER A 2 -15.87 -9.85 -6.05
N VAL A 3 -15.19 -9.78 -7.19
CA VAL A 3 -14.89 -8.50 -7.86
C VAL A 3 -16.18 -7.79 -8.24
N GLU A 4 -17.14 -8.52 -8.83
CA GLU A 4 -18.43 -7.98 -9.27
C GLU A 4 -19.25 -7.46 -8.09
N GLU A 5 -19.20 -8.15 -6.94
CA GLU A 5 -19.87 -7.70 -5.72
C GLU A 5 -19.25 -6.42 -5.17
N LEU A 6 -17.93 -6.22 -5.32
CA LEU A 6 -17.24 -5.01 -4.88
C LEU A 6 -17.48 -3.84 -5.81
N GLU A 7 -17.47 -4.07 -7.11
CA GLU A 7 -17.80 -3.07 -8.12
C GLU A 7 -19.24 -2.61 -7.97
N LYS A 8 -20.17 -3.57 -7.82
CA LYS A 8 -21.57 -3.27 -7.51
C LYS A 8 -21.69 -2.49 -6.21
N PHE A 9 -20.99 -2.90 -5.15
CA PHE A 9 -21.01 -2.18 -3.88
C PHE A 9 -20.51 -0.73 -4.04
N ALA A 10 -19.41 -0.51 -4.75
CA ALA A 10 -18.87 0.82 -5.01
C ALA A 10 -19.86 1.74 -5.75
N VAL A 11 -20.63 1.18 -6.67
CA VAL A 11 -21.73 1.87 -7.36
C VAL A 11 -22.89 2.14 -6.40
N ASP A 12 -23.33 1.13 -5.64
CA ASP A 12 -24.46 1.23 -4.73
C ASP A 12 -24.20 2.23 -3.58
N VAL A 13 -22.94 2.40 -3.17
CA VAL A 13 -22.53 3.39 -2.14
C VAL A 13 -21.98 4.70 -2.72
N GLU A 14 -22.17 4.94 -4.01
CA GLU A 14 -21.79 6.19 -4.69
C GLU A 14 -20.32 6.61 -4.46
N ASP A 15 -19.36 5.77 -4.90
CA ASP A 15 -17.92 6.09 -4.82
C ASP A 15 -17.64 7.50 -5.39
N PRO A 16 -17.15 8.45 -4.57
CA PRO A 16 -16.92 9.83 -4.98
C PRO A 16 -15.84 9.96 -6.06
N THR A 17 -15.02 8.93 -6.25
CA THR A 17 -13.99 8.88 -7.29
C THR A 17 -14.47 8.16 -8.56
N GLY A 18 -15.65 7.54 -8.53
CA GLY A 18 -16.18 6.77 -9.66
C GLY A 18 -15.23 5.65 -10.10
N GLY A 19 -14.51 5.02 -9.16
CA GLY A 19 -13.49 4.02 -9.41
C GLY A 19 -12.19 4.54 -10.04
N LYS A 20 -12.05 5.86 -10.26
CA LYS A 20 -10.90 6.48 -10.92
C LYS A 20 -10.25 7.51 -10.01
N PHE A 21 -9.04 7.23 -9.58
CA PHE A 21 -8.22 8.15 -8.80
C PHE A 21 -6.87 8.35 -9.47
N THR A 22 -6.53 9.59 -9.77
CA THR A 22 -5.39 9.99 -10.60
C THR A 22 -4.26 10.59 -9.77
N LEU A 23 -3.05 10.67 -10.34
CA LEU A 23 -1.92 11.35 -9.70
C LEU A 23 -2.24 12.83 -9.45
N GLU A 24 -2.98 13.50 -10.34
CA GLU A 24 -3.42 14.88 -10.15
C GLU A 24 -4.25 15.03 -8.87
N GLN A 25 -5.24 14.16 -8.66
CA GLN A 25 -6.04 14.13 -7.44
C GLN A 25 -5.19 13.75 -6.21
N ALA A 26 -4.27 12.81 -6.36
CA ALA A 26 -3.34 12.41 -5.30
C ALA A 26 -2.40 13.56 -4.88
N PHE A 27 -2.03 14.45 -5.82
CA PHE A 27 -1.12 15.57 -5.62
C PHE A 27 -1.84 16.86 -5.22
N ALA A 28 -3.16 16.95 -5.38
CA ALA A 28 -3.98 18.11 -5.06
C ALA A 28 -3.59 18.77 -3.71
N GLY A 29 -3.36 20.08 -3.75
CA GLY A 29 -2.93 20.88 -2.60
C GLY A 29 -1.42 20.84 -2.30
N ASP A 30 -0.60 20.19 -3.14
CA ASP A 30 0.86 20.22 -3.04
C ASP A 30 1.51 20.16 -4.43
N PRO A 31 1.82 21.34 -5.02
CA PRO A 31 2.37 21.41 -6.37
C PRO A 31 3.78 20.81 -6.47
N ASP A 32 4.50 20.68 -5.35
CA ASP A 32 5.85 20.13 -5.34
C ASP A 32 5.86 18.66 -5.72
N LEU A 33 4.78 17.93 -5.40
CA LEU A 33 4.62 16.54 -5.82
C LEU A 33 4.39 16.40 -7.32
N ALA A 34 3.87 17.41 -8.01
CA ALA A 34 3.74 17.38 -9.47
C ALA A 34 5.04 17.80 -10.18
N ASP A 35 5.91 18.57 -9.52
CA ASP A 35 7.16 19.08 -10.09
C ASP A 35 8.29 18.03 -10.05
N LYS A 36 8.37 17.20 -11.09
CA LYS A 36 9.43 16.19 -11.24
C LYS A 36 10.86 16.73 -11.17
N SER A 37 11.09 18.03 -11.41
CA SER A 37 12.43 18.62 -11.26
C SER A 37 12.92 18.66 -9.81
N LYS A 38 12.02 18.49 -8.84
CA LYS A 38 12.32 18.37 -7.42
C LYS A 38 12.84 16.99 -7.01
N GLY A 39 12.86 16.03 -7.95
CA GLY A 39 13.45 14.71 -7.78
C GLY A 39 12.43 13.56 -7.80
N THR A 40 12.86 12.42 -7.29
CA THR A 40 12.10 11.16 -7.29
C THR A 40 10.98 11.19 -6.25
N LEU A 41 9.77 10.80 -6.67
CA LEU A 41 8.65 10.67 -5.76
C LEU A 41 8.94 9.56 -4.73
N THR A 42 8.92 9.92 -3.46
CA THR A 42 9.36 9.08 -2.35
C THR A 42 8.31 9.05 -1.24
N ALA A 43 8.02 7.85 -0.74
CA ALA A 43 7.30 7.61 0.50
C ALA A 43 8.27 7.38 1.65
N SER A 44 8.22 8.25 2.65
CA SER A 44 8.94 8.10 3.92
C SER A 44 8.02 7.47 4.96
N PHE A 45 8.36 6.27 5.40
CA PHE A 45 7.63 5.53 6.43
C PHE A 45 8.27 5.80 7.78
N ASP A 46 7.50 6.30 8.74
CA ASP A 46 7.86 6.28 10.15
C ASP A 46 7.13 5.12 10.83
N THR A 47 7.87 4.23 11.49
CA THR A 47 7.30 3.04 12.16
C THR A 47 7.81 2.90 13.57
N THR A 48 7.16 2.06 14.37
CA THR A 48 7.63 1.74 15.74
C THR A 48 8.98 1.02 15.78
N MET A 49 9.50 0.56 14.64
CA MET A 49 10.77 -0.14 14.51
C MET A 49 11.83 0.69 13.77
N GLY A 50 11.57 1.97 13.53
CA GLY A 50 12.44 2.89 12.80
C GLY A 50 11.83 3.37 11.48
N SER A 51 12.53 4.27 10.80
CA SER A 51 12.05 4.91 9.59
C SER A 51 12.82 4.43 8.36
N PHE A 52 12.17 4.41 7.20
CA PHE A 52 12.78 4.06 5.92
C PHE A 52 12.06 4.73 4.76
N ASP A 53 12.76 4.86 3.64
CA ASP A 53 12.28 5.54 2.44
C ASP A 53 12.10 4.56 1.28
N CYS A 54 11.04 4.74 0.49
CA CYS A 54 10.83 4.00 -0.75
C CYS A 54 10.46 4.93 -1.90
N GLU A 55 11.18 4.78 -3.01
CA GLU A 55 10.85 5.37 -4.30
C GLU A 55 9.55 4.76 -4.82
N LEU A 56 8.72 5.59 -5.47
CA LEU A 56 7.46 5.22 -6.08
C LEU A 56 7.55 5.35 -7.61
N TYR A 57 7.10 4.32 -8.32
CA TYR A 57 7.20 4.22 -9.78
C TYR A 57 6.01 4.88 -10.47
N GLU A 58 5.89 6.20 -10.32
CA GLU A 58 4.73 6.99 -10.77
C GLU A 58 4.49 6.97 -12.29
N ASP A 59 5.53 6.69 -13.08
CA ASP A 59 5.43 6.60 -14.54
C ASP A 59 5.05 5.20 -15.04
N GLU A 60 5.48 4.17 -14.33
CA GLU A 60 5.22 2.78 -14.69
C GLU A 60 3.85 2.29 -14.25
N VAL A 61 3.40 2.70 -13.05
CA VAL A 61 2.16 2.21 -12.43
C VAL A 61 1.38 3.38 -11.78
N PRO A 62 0.94 4.35 -12.61
CA PRO A 62 0.36 5.60 -12.13
C PRO A 62 -0.91 5.42 -11.30
N LEU A 63 -1.77 4.44 -11.59
CA LEU A 63 -3.00 4.23 -10.82
C LEU A 63 -2.70 3.70 -9.41
N THR A 64 -1.73 2.79 -9.32
CA THR A 64 -1.27 2.20 -8.07
C THR A 64 -0.60 3.24 -7.19
N VAL A 65 0.28 4.04 -7.78
CA VAL A 65 0.95 5.14 -7.05
C VAL A 65 -0.05 6.22 -6.64
N ALA A 66 -0.97 6.62 -7.53
CA ALA A 66 -2.03 7.58 -7.19
C ALA A 66 -2.87 7.10 -6.01
N ASN A 67 -3.29 5.84 -6.02
CA ASN A 67 -4.03 5.22 -4.94
C ASN A 67 -3.26 5.27 -3.61
N PHE A 68 -2.02 4.79 -3.61
CA PHE A 68 -1.17 4.77 -2.42
C PHE A 68 -0.89 6.18 -1.87
N VAL A 69 -0.49 7.11 -2.73
CA VAL A 69 -0.21 8.50 -2.34
C VAL A 69 -1.48 9.18 -1.83
N GLY A 70 -2.61 8.98 -2.50
CA GLY A 70 -3.90 9.51 -2.06
C GLY A 70 -4.28 9.00 -0.67
N LEU A 71 -4.10 7.72 -0.39
CA LEU A 71 -4.35 7.13 0.93
C LEU A 71 -3.40 7.69 2.00
N ALA A 72 -2.10 7.75 1.71
CA ALA A 72 -1.10 8.31 2.63
C ALA A 72 -1.39 9.78 2.98
N ARG A 73 -1.83 10.57 2.01
CA ARG A 73 -2.09 12.01 2.17
C ARG A 73 -3.52 12.34 2.64
N GLY A 74 -4.40 11.34 2.74
CA GLY A 74 -5.81 11.55 3.03
C GLY A 74 -6.57 12.32 1.95
N LYS A 75 -6.24 12.04 0.69
CA LYS A 75 -6.93 12.55 -0.51
C LYS A 75 -7.76 11.50 -1.21
N ARG A 76 -7.51 10.21 -0.97
CA ARG A 76 -8.32 9.12 -1.51
C ARG A 76 -9.36 8.72 -0.47
N PRO A 77 -10.66 8.96 -0.71
CA PRO A 77 -11.70 8.52 0.20
C PRO A 77 -11.73 6.99 0.32
N THR A 78 -12.05 6.52 1.52
CA THR A 78 -12.39 5.11 1.77
C THR A 78 -13.72 5.02 2.48
N TYR A 79 -14.51 4.00 2.18
CA TYR A 79 -15.80 3.82 2.79
C TYR A 79 -15.66 3.21 4.20
N ASP A 80 -16.11 3.94 5.21
CA ASP A 80 -16.18 3.46 6.60
C ASP A 80 -17.58 2.90 6.89
N LYS A 81 -17.65 1.56 6.98
CA LYS A 81 -18.88 0.84 7.30
C LYS A 81 -19.50 1.21 8.64
N LYS A 82 -18.71 1.70 9.61
CA LYS A 82 -19.24 2.12 10.93
C LYS A 82 -19.96 3.46 10.85
N GLN A 83 -19.50 4.32 9.95
CA GLN A 83 -20.06 5.66 9.73
C GLN A 83 -21.05 5.68 8.57
N ASP A 84 -21.13 4.59 7.79
CA ASP A 84 -21.93 4.50 6.57
C ASP A 84 -21.62 5.66 5.61
N ALA A 85 -20.33 5.99 5.48
CA ALA A 85 -19.87 7.17 4.75
C ALA A 85 -18.47 7.01 4.17
N TRP A 86 -18.21 7.73 3.09
CA TRP A 86 -16.86 7.94 2.56
C TRP A 86 -16.10 8.93 3.44
N VAL A 87 -14.91 8.54 3.87
CA VAL A 87 -14.05 9.36 4.73
C VAL A 87 -12.70 9.60 4.10
N GLU A 88 -12.21 10.83 4.22
CA GLU A 88 -10.86 11.23 3.87
C GLU A 88 -10.02 11.33 5.14
N THR A 89 -9.01 10.47 5.26
CA THR A 89 -8.09 10.45 6.40
C THR A 89 -6.72 9.97 5.91
N LYS A 90 -5.65 10.32 6.64
CA LYS A 90 -4.32 9.74 6.41
C LYS A 90 -4.38 8.26 6.74
N TYR A 91 -4.72 7.44 5.74
CA TYR A 91 -5.25 6.10 5.92
C TYR A 91 -4.24 5.16 6.59
N TYR A 92 -2.94 5.38 6.36
CA TYR A 92 -1.88 4.52 6.88
C TYR A 92 -1.39 4.89 8.28
N ASP A 93 -1.78 6.05 8.81
CA ASP A 93 -1.36 6.48 10.14
C ASP A 93 -1.95 5.55 11.21
N GLY A 94 -1.08 4.92 12.01
CA GLY A 94 -1.46 3.94 13.04
C GLY A 94 -1.71 2.52 12.51
N VAL A 95 -1.64 2.27 11.20
CA VAL A 95 -1.91 0.95 10.62
C VAL A 95 -0.81 -0.04 10.99
N ILE A 96 -1.21 -1.24 11.40
CA ILE A 96 -0.29 -2.29 11.85
C ILE A 96 0.27 -3.13 10.70
N PHE A 97 1.43 -3.74 10.91
CA PHE A 97 1.90 -4.88 10.12
C PHE A 97 1.20 -6.14 10.65
N HIS A 98 0.09 -6.53 10.01
CA HIS A 98 -0.78 -7.59 10.51
C HIS A 98 -0.29 -9.00 10.14
N ARG A 99 0.65 -9.10 9.20
CA ARG A 99 1.25 -10.38 8.77
C ARG A 99 2.72 -10.18 8.42
N VAL A 100 3.58 -10.97 9.03
CA VAL A 100 5.02 -10.82 8.96
C VAL A 100 5.68 -12.19 8.83
N ILE A 101 6.47 -12.40 7.76
CA ILE A 101 7.10 -13.70 7.49
C ILE A 101 8.58 -13.49 7.16
N LYS A 102 9.44 -14.03 8.02
CA LYS A 102 10.89 -14.04 7.84
C LYS A 102 11.27 -14.64 6.49
N ASN A 103 12.25 -14.02 5.81
CA ASN A 103 12.73 -14.42 4.48
C ASN A 103 11.63 -14.42 3.40
N PHE A 104 10.56 -13.66 3.59
CA PHE A 104 9.50 -13.52 2.60
C PHE A 104 9.06 -12.06 2.46
N MET A 105 8.17 -11.57 3.34
CA MET A 105 7.65 -10.21 3.28
C MET A 105 7.02 -9.74 4.60
N ILE A 106 6.75 -8.44 4.68
CA ILE A 106 5.94 -7.80 5.72
C ILE A 106 4.71 -7.15 5.06
N GLN A 107 3.51 -7.45 5.54
CA GLN A 107 2.25 -6.99 4.95
C GLN A 107 1.47 -6.08 5.91
N THR A 108 0.92 -5.00 5.36
CA THR A 108 0.24 -3.91 6.08
C THR A 108 -0.85 -3.27 5.20
N GLY A 109 -1.36 -2.10 5.58
CA GLY A 109 -2.35 -1.34 4.81
C GLY A 109 -3.80 -1.77 5.01
N ASP A 110 -4.10 -2.50 6.09
CA ASP A 110 -5.47 -2.77 6.53
C ASP A 110 -5.74 -2.00 7.83
N ALA A 111 -6.56 -0.95 7.76
CA ALA A 111 -6.93 -0.13 8.92
C ALA A 111 -7.64 -0.92 10.03
N SER A 112 -8.30 -2.04 9.72
CA SER A 112 -8.88 -2.94 10.73
C SER A 112 -7.85 -3.85 11.39
N GLY A 113 -6.68 -4.03 10.77
CA GLY A 113 -5.64 -4.95 11.21
C GLY A 113 -6.01 -6.44 11.08
N SER A 114 -7.10 -6.78 10.39
CA SER A 114 -7.60 -8.16 10.26
C SER A 114 -7.02 -8.95 9.08
N GLY A 115 -6.39 -8.26 8.12
CA GLY A 115 -6.00 -8.78 6.82
C GLY A 115 -7.14 -8.88 5.81
N ARG A 116 -8.36 -8.48 6.20
CA ARG A 116 -9.60 -8.60 5.39
C ARG A 116 -10.29 -7.26 5.15
N GLY A 117 -9.62 -6.15 5.46
CA GLY A 117 -10.13 -4.80 5.24
C GLY A 117 -10.62 -4.57 3.80
N ASN A 118 -11.67 -3.76 3.69
CA ASN A 118 -12.27 -3.37 2.43
C ASN A 118 -12.54 -1.86 2.44
N PRO A 119 -11.88 -1.06 1.58
CA PRO A 119 -12.07 0.38 1.56
C PRO A 119 -13.28 0.83 0.71
N GLY A 120 -14.09 -0.10 0.22
CA GLY A 120 -15.25 0.19 -0.63
C GLY A 120 -14.97 0.17 -2.13
N TYR A 121 -13.73 -0.10 -2.56
CA TYR A 121 -13.36 -0.23 -3.96
C TYR A 121 -12.26 -1.29 -4.16
N VAL A 122 -12.00 -1.61 -5.42
CA VAL A 122 -10.83 -2.38 -5.88
C VAL A 122 -9.99 -1.55 -6.85
N LEU A 123 -8.74 -1.96 -7.02
CA LEU A 123 -7.75 -1.36 -7.89
C LEU A 123 -7.32 -2.40 -8.94
N PRO A 124 -7.31 -2.04 -10.25
CA PRO A 124 -6.77 -2.90 -11.29
C PRO A 124 -5.27 -3.12 -11.11
N ASP A 125 -4.77 -4.28 -11.53
CA ASP A 125 -3.33 -4.57 -11.48
C ASP A 125 -2.58 -3.84 -12.61
N GLU A 126 -1.47 -3.19 -12.28
CA GLU A 126 -0.53 -2.62 -13.26
C GLU A 126 0.78 -3.44 -13.23
N PHE A 127 0.97 -4.30 -14.23
CA PHE A 127 2.19 -5.13 -14.34
C PHE A 127 3.14 -4.58 -15.39
N VAL A 128 4.38 -4.33 -14.99
CA VAL A 128 5.45 -3.88 -15.88
C VAL A 128 6.56 -4.92 -15.93
N ALA A 129 6.96 -5.34 -17.13
CA ALA A 129 7.88 -6.47 -17.33
C ALA A 129 9.26 -6.28 -16.66
N LYS A 130 9.72 -5.04 -16.47
CA LYS A 130 10.98 -4.73 -15.75
C LYS A 130 10.85 -4.70 -14.22
N LEU A 131 9.63 -4.57 -13.69
CA LEU A 131 9.39 -4.50 -12.26
C LEU A 131 9.17 -5.91 -11.70
N LYS A 132 10.11 -6.36 -10.86
CA LYS A 132 10.22 -7.75 -10.38
C LYS A 132 10.54 -7.81 -8.90
N HIS A 133 10.09 -8.87 -8.24
CA HIS A 133 10.36 -9.17 -6.84
C HIS A 133 11.76 -9.80 -6.69
N SER A 134 12.77 -9.06 -7.12
CA SER A 134 14.14 -9.52 -7.32
C SER A 134 14.98 -9.61 -6.04
N GLY A 135 14.52 -9.03 -4.94
CA GLY A 135 15.27 -8.96 -3.69
C GLY A 135 14.47 -8.25 -2.60
N PRO A 136 15.11 -7.96 -1.45
CA PRO A 136 14.48 -7.22 -0.36
C PRO A 136 14.18 -5.76 -0.74
N GLY A 137 13.19 -5.17 -0.07
CA GLY A 137 12.80 -3.77 -0.24
C GLY A 137 11.86 -3.48 -1.41
N ILE A 138 11.37 -4.49 -2.14
CA ILE A 138 10.38 -4.27 -3.21
C ILE A 138 9.01 -4.05 -2.58
N LEU A 139 8.38 -2.92 -2.90
CA LEU A 139 7.07 -2.49 -2.44
C LEU A 139 6.00 -2.91 -3.47
N SER A 140 4.96 -3.62 -3.02
CA SER A 140 3.99 -4.26 -3.92
C SER A 140 2.59 -4.35 -3.35
N MET A 141 1.58 -4.25 -4.21
CA MET A 141 0.18 -4.33 -3.79
C MET A 141 -0.19 -5.76 -3.40
N ALA A 142 -0.78 -5.90 -2.22
CA ALA A 142 -1.49 -7.12 -1.85
C ALA A 142 -2.84 -7.13 -2.56
N ASN A 143 -3.31 -8.33 -2.91
CA ASN A 143 -4.60 -8.54 -3.54
C ASN A 143 -5.30 -9.75 -2.89
N ARG A 144 -6.56 -9.99 -3.26
CA ARG A 144 -7.38 -11.06 -2.68
C ARG A 144 -7.15 -12.41 -3.36
N SER A 145 -5.92 -12.68 -3.81
CA SER A 145 -5.57 -13.86 -4.62
C SER A 145 -6.33 -13.95 -5.95
N GLN A 146 -6.84 -12.82 -6.43
CA GLN A 146 -7.51 -12.67 -7.73
C GLN A 146 -6.95 -11.44 -8.45
N PRO A 147 -6.81 -11.47 -9.78
CA PRO A 147 -6.43 -10.29 -10.55
C PRO A 147 -7.38 -9.11 -10.29
N ASN A 148 -6.86 -7.89 -10.35
CA ASN A 148 -7.61 -6.64 -10.22
C ASN A 148 -8.36 -6.50 -8.88
N THR A 149 -7.79 -7.02 -7.80
CA THR A 149 -8.36 -6.94 -6.44
C THR A 149 -7.44 -6.28 -5.43
N GLY A 150 -6.44 -5.52 -5.90
CA GLY A 150 -5.66 -4.64 -5.04
C GLY A 150 -6.57 -3.58 -4.42
N SER A 151 -6.15 -2.98 -3.30
CA SER A 151 -6.90 -1.87 -2.69
C SER A 151 -6.00 -0.99 -1.82
N THR A 152 -6.02 -1.17 -0.50
CA THR A 152 -5.19 -0.40 0.45
C THR A 152 -4.01 -1.20 0.96
N GLN A 153 -4.11 -2.53 0.98
CA GLN A 153 -3.09 -3.42 1.53
C GLN A 153 -1.90 -3.54 0.60
N PHE A 154 -0.70 -3.47 1.15
CA PHE A 154 0.55 -3.66 0.44
C PHE A 154 1.53 -4.47 1.29
N PHE A 155 2.59 -4.95 0.65
CA PHE A 155 3.68 -5.62 1.34
C PHE A 155 5.03 -5.12 0.85
N ILE A 156 6.04 -5.31 1.69
CA ILE A 156 7.45 -5.09 1.38
C ILE A 156 8.16 -6.43 1.47
N THR A 157 8.82 -6.82 0.40
CA THR A 157 9.65 -8.04 0.38
C THR A 157 10.88 -7.90 1.26
N VAL A 158 11.28 -8.99 1.92
CA VAL A 158 12.54 -9.05 2.71
C VAL A 158 13.50 -10.12 2.18
N ALA A 159 13.13 -10.78 1.09
CA ALA A 159 13.95 -11.67 0.28
C ALA A 159 13.45 -11.64 -1.17
N ALA A 160 14.17 -12.27 -2.10
CA ALA A 160 13.69 -12.41 -3.48
C ALA A 160 12.49 -13.37 -3.55
N THR A 161 11.41 -12.95 -4.21
CA THR A 161 10.13 -13.67 -4.26
C THR A 161 9.57 -13.76 -5.68
N LYS A 162 10.38 -14.27 -6.62
CA LYS A 162 10.07 -14.36 -8.06
C LYS A 162 8.72 -15.00 -8.41
N HIS A 163 8.19 -15.88 -7.55
CA HIS A 163 6.88 -16.52 -7.75
C HIS A 163 5.69 -15.55 -7.64
N LEU A 164 5.92 -14.31 -7.18
CA LEU A 164 4.95 -13.21 -7.11
C LEU A 164 4.95 -12.33 -8.37
N ASP A 165 5.94 -12.49 -9.26
CA ASP A 165 6.02 -11.71 -10.49
C ASP A 165 4.78 -11.92 -11.37
N GLY A 166 4.17 -10.82 -11.81
CA GLY A 166 2.93 -10.85 -12.61
C GLY A 166 1.68 -11.27 -11.82
N LYS A 167 1.77 -11.34 -10.48
CA LYS A 167 0.64 -11.60 -9.59
C LYS A 167 0.37 -10.47 -8.62
N HIS A 168 1.38 -9.66 -8.33
CA HIS A 168 1.30 -8.49 -7.45
C HIS A 168 1.97 -7.30 -8.13
N ALA A 169 1.26 -6.18 -8.21
CA ALA A 169 1.77 -4.96 -8.85
C ALA A 169 2.90 -4.38 -8.00
N VAL A 170 4.10 -4.34 -8.57
CA VAL A 170 5.26 -3.66 -7.95
C VAL A 170 5.12 -2.18 -8.24
N PHE A 171 5.09 -1.35 -7.19
CA PHE A 171 4.89 0.10 -7.35
C PHE A 171 5.95 0.96 -6.68
N GLY A 172 6.98 0.33 -6.12
CA GLY A 172 8.11 1.06 -5.57
C GLY A 172 9.23 0.15 -5.10
N LYS A 173 10.28 0.79 -4.61
CA LYS A 173 11.42 0.11 -3.98
C LYS A 173 12.02 0.97 -2.89
N CYS A 174 12.29 0.34 -1.76
CA CYS A 174 12.94 0.98 -0.63
C CYS A 174 14.44 1.16 -0.89
N ALA A 175 14.96 2.33 -0.52
CA ALA A 175 16.37 2.67 -0.68
C ALA A 175 17.27 1.70 0.11
N ASP A 176 16.75 1.24 1.25
CA ASP A 176 17.34 0.27 2.16
C ASP A 176 16.21 -0.63 2.70
N ALA A 177 16.53 -1.89 3.00
CA ALA A 177 15.61 -2.87 3.55
C ALA A 177 15.92 -3.26 5.01
N LYS A 178 16.88 -2.62 5.70
CA LYS A 178 17.23 -2.95 7.10
C LYS A 178 16.02 -2.91 8.03
N VAL A 179 15.22 -1.84 8.01
CA VAL A 179 14.04 -1.73 8.87
C VAL A 179 12.97 -2.76 8.47
N PRO A 180 12.58 -2.92 7.18
CA PRO A 180 11.70 -4.01 6.77
C PRO A 180 12.16 -5.41 7.20
N ILE A 181 13.47 -5.70 7.06
CA ILE A 181 14.06 -6.97 7.49
C ILE A 181 13.94 -7.12 9.01
N ALA A 182 14.28 -6.09 9.80
CA ALA A 182 14.15 -6.13 11.25
C ALA A 182 12.70 -6.37 11.70
N ILE A 183 11.72 -5.73 11.03
CA ILE A 183 10.30 -6.02 11.26
C ILE A 183 10.01 -7.50 10.96
N SER A 184 10.59 -8.08 9.90
CA SER A 184 10.37 -9.48 9.55
C SER A 184 10.89 -10.52 10.54
N GLU A 185 11.74 -10.11 11.47
CA GLU A 185 12.39 -10.98 12.45
C GLU A 185 11.69 -10.99 13.83
N VAL A 186 10.63 -10.20 14.01
CA VAL A 186 9.86 -10.20 15.25
C VAL A 186 9.17 -11.55 15.47
N LYS A 187 8.87 -11.87 16.73
CA LYS A 187 8.12 -13.09 17.07
C LYS A 187 6.69 -12.97 16.57
N VAL A 188 6.19 -14.03 15.92
CA VAL A 188 4.84 -14.09 15.37
C VAL A 188 4.06 -15.29 15.90
N ASP A 189 2.74 -15.16 15.93
CA ASP A 189 1.81 -16.26 16.13
C ASP A 189 1.46 -16.88 14.76
N ASN A 190 2.05 -18.05 14.49
CA ASN A 190 1.81 -18.81 13.26
C ASN A 190 0.38 -19.39 13.18
N ARG A 191 -0.34 -19.51 14.30
CA ARG A 191 -1.74 -19.93 14.33
C ARG A 191 -2.69 -18.78 13.97
N ALA A 192 -2.20 -17.54 14.06
CA ALA A 192 -2.94 -16.32 13.74
C ALA A 192 -2.49 -15.69 12.41
N GLY A 193 -2.03 -16.52 11.46
CA GLY A 193 -1.63 -16.05 10.12
C GLY A 193 -0.35 -15.21 10.12
N ASP A 194 0.61 -15.60 10.95
CA ASP A 194 1.93 -14.96 11.08
C ASP A 194 1.84 -13.51 11.60
N ARG A 195 0.92 -13.27 12.54
CA ARG A 195 0.73 -11.98 13.18
C ARG A 195 1.81 -11.73 14.24
N PRO A 196 2.48 -10.57 14.29
CA PRO A 196 3.38 -10.20 15.38
C PRO A 196 2.71 -10.28 16.76
N TYR A 197 3.42 -10.82 17.76
CA TYR A 197 2.96 -10.78 19.16
C TYR A 197 2.98 -9.36 19.71
N GLU A 198 4.09 -8.66 19.47
CA GLU A 198 4.23 -7.25 19.79
C GLU A 198 3.77 -6.42 18.60
N THR A 199 2.96 -5.39 18.85
CA THR A 199 2.41 -4.57 17.78
C THR A 199 3.50 -3.77 17.09
N VAL A 200 3.69 -4.02 15.80
CA VAL A 200 4.47 -3.17 14.89
C VAL A 200 3.51 -2.38 14.03
N LYS A 201 3.69 -1.06 13.96
CA LYS A 201 2.80 -0.17 13.21
C LYS A 201 3.54 0.95 12.48
N ILE A 202 2.87 1.48 11.47
CA ILE A 202 3.20 2.74 10.82
C ILE A 202 2.69 3.85 11.73
N ASN A 203 3.56 4.76 12.15
CA ASN A 203 3.14 5.98 12.83
C ASN A 203 2.62 6.99 11.81
N SER A 204 3.34 7.17 10.70
CA SER A 204 2.91 8.01 9.58
C SER A 204 3.59 7.64 8.26
N VAL A 205 2.99 8.05 7.14
CA VAL A 205 3.61 8.03 5.81
C VAL A 205 3.63 9.45 5.23
N THR A 206 4.81 9.93 4.88
CA THR A 206 4.98 11.25 4.24
C THR A 206 5.41 11.09 2.80
N ILE A 207 4.76 11.82 1.89
CA ILE A 207 5.08 11.83 0.46
C ILE A 207 5.86 13.11 0.13
N SER A 208 6.98 12.97 -0.56
CA SER A 208 7.84 14.09 -0.98
C SER A 208 8.61 13.75 -2.26
N ARG A 209 9.25 14.75 -2.89
CA ARG A 209 10.26 14.51 -3.92
C ARG A 209 11.66 14.66 -3.31
N LYS A 210 12.55 13.71 -3.58
CA LYS A 210 13.94 13.70 -3.09
C LYS A 210 14.92 13.65 -4.27
N LYS A 211 15.98 14.45 -4.19
CA LYS A 211 17.06 14.50 -5.19
C LYS A 211 18.13 13.45 -4.92
#